data_AF-A0A5J5IT74-F1
#
_entry.id   AF-A0A5J5IT74-F1
#
_cell.length_a   1.000
_cell.length_b   1.000
_cell.length_c   1.000
_cell.angle_alpha   90.00
_cell.angle_beta   90.00
_cell.angle_gamma   90.00
#
_symmetry.space_group_name_H-M   'P 1'
#
loop_
_entity.id
_entity.type
_entity.pdbx_description
1 polymer ?
#
loop_
_entity_poly.entity_id
_entity_poly.type
_entity_poly.pdbx_seq_one_letter_code
_entity_poly.pdbx_strand_id
1 'polypeptide(L)'
;MCSSVTPLEDRFTVDGQSVTTFAGVVSRLAAAHPDTTVTEVERVVLREWEAFSASRPLVVPVGVEEGAAEMLEAGASTRGR
;
A
#
# COMPACT_ATOMS: atom_id res chain seq x y z
N MET A 1 -1.44 35.22 8.72
CA MET A 1 -0.60 34.41 9.62
C MET A 1 -0.88 32.96 9.29
N CYS A 2 -0.02 32.30 8.53
CA CYS A 2 -0.16 30.86 8.27
C CYS A 2 0.42 30.13 9.47
N SER A 3 -0.41 29.44 10.24
CA SER A 3 0.06 28.58 11.33
C SER A 3 0.94 27.48 10.75
N SER A 4 2.21 27.45 11.17
CA SER A 4 3.09 26.32 10.93
C SER A 4 2.56 25.13 11.73
N VAL A 5 1.85 24.23 11.05
CA VAL A 5 1.54 22.91 11.61
C VAL A 5 2.86 22.17 11.72
N THR A 6 3.36 21.99 12.93
CA THR A 6 4.58 21.20 13.19
C THR A 6 4.20 19.72 12.97
N PRO A 7 4.70 19.00 11.94
CA PRO A 7 4.16 17.70 11.51
C PRO A 7 4.65 16.50 12.36
N LEU A 8 4.92 16.73 13.64
CA LEU A 8 5.60 15.76 14.50
C LEU A 8 4.67 14.69 15.08
N GLU A 9 3.33 14.86 15.06
CA GLU A 9 2.42 14.04 15.89
C GLU A 9 1.22 13.39 15.18
N ASP A 10 1.22 13.25 13.85
CA ASP A 10 0.09 12.61 13.15
C ASP A 10 0.25 11.09 13.05
N ARG A 11 0.31 10.40 14.20
CA ARG A 11 0.14 8.95 14.28
C ARG A 11 -1.29 8.62 14.71
N PHE A 12 -1.98 7.81 13.91
CA PHE A 12 -3.34 7.35 14.14
C PHE A 12 -3.37 5.85 14.38
N THR A 13 -4.48 5.36 14.91
CA THR A 13 -4.76 3.92 15.00
C THR A 13 -5.96 3.58 14.13
N VAL A 14 -5.77 2.71 13.14
CA VAL A 14 -6.83 2.15 12.29
C VAL A 14 -6.77 0.64 12.41
N ASP A 15 -7.86 0.00 12.83
CA ASP A 15 -7.93 -1.46 13.07
C ASP A 15 -6.77 -2.00 13.94
N GLY A 16 -6.38 -1.23 14.96
CA GLY A 16 -5.27 -1.57 15.86
C GLY A 16 -3.86 -1.34 15.27
N GLN A 17 -3.74 -0.92 14.02
CA GLN A 17 -2.47 -0.59 13.39
C GLN A 17 -2.14 0.90 13.56
N SER A 18 -0.92 1.19 14.01
CA SER A 18 -0.40 2.55 14.03
C SER A 18 -0.07 2.99 12.61
N VAL A 19 -0.78 3.99 12.10
CA VAL A 19 -0.59 4.56 10.76
C VAL A 19 -0.25 6.04 10.87
N THR A 20 0.24 6.63 9.78
CA THR A 20 0.51 8.07 9.66
C THR A 20 0.00 8.53 8.30
N THR A 21 -0.25 9.83 8.15
CA THR A 21 -0.61 10.37 6.84
C THR A 21 0.55 10.25 5.85
N PHE A 22 0.23 10.00 4.58
CA PHE A 22 1.20 10.02 3.49
C PHE A 22 1.90 11.38 3.38
N ALA A 23 1.13 12.47 3.44
CA ALA A 23 1.67 13.84 3.42
C ALA A 23 2.64 14.10 4.58
N GLY A 24 2.37 13.57 5.77
CA GLY A 24 3.26 13.67 6.92
C GLY A 24 4.57 12.89 6.73
N VAL A 25 4.50 11.71 6.10
CA VAL A 25 5.69 10.92 5.73
C VAL A 25 6.55 11.68 4.72
N VAL A 26 5.94 12.15 3.62
CA VAL A 26 6.63 12.90 2.57
C VAL A 26 7.28 14.17 3.15
N SER A 27 6.55 14.94 3.96
CA SER A 27 7.08 16.18 4.57
C SER A 27 8.30 15.92 5.45
N ARG A 28 8.26 14.86 6.28
CA ARG A 28 9.39 14.51 7.15
C ARG A 28 10.60 14.01 6.36
N LEU A 29 10.37 13.21 5.32
CA LEU A 29 11.45 12.69 4.48
C LEU A 29 12.08 13.80 3.63
N ALA A 30 11.28 14.70 3.05
CA ALA A 30 11.80 15.87 2.32
C ALA A 30 12.63 16.78 3.23
N ALA A 31 12.21 16.99 4.48
CA ALA A 31 12.99 17.74 5.46
C ALA A 31 14.31 17.05 5.85
N ALA A 32 14.33 15.71 5.90
CA ALA A 32 15.52 14.92 6.22
C ALA A 32 16.49 14.76 5.04
N HIS A 33 16.00 14.95 3.81
CA HIS A 33 16.76 14.78 2.56
C HIS A 33 16.65 16.04 1.68
N PRO A 34 17.26 17.16 2.07
CA PRO A 34 17.07 18.46 1.41
C PRO A 34 17.57 18.51 -0.04
N ASP A 35 18.52 17.64 -0.40
CA ASP A 35 19.05 17.53 -1.76
C ASP A 35 18.14 16.71 -2.69
N THR A 36 17.09 16.09 -2.15
CA THR A 36 16.12 15.28 -2.88
C THR A 36 14.85 16.08 -3.11
N THR A 37 14.36 16.11 -4.35
CA THR A 37 13.11 16.82 -4.65
C THR A 37 11.92 16.13 -3.96
N VAL A 38 10.91 16.91 -3.55
CA VAL A 38 9.70 16.37 -2.91
C VAL A 38 9.03 15.31 -3.81
N THR A 39 9.00 15.54 -5.12
CA THR A 39 8.45 14.59 -6.10
C THR A 39 9.21 13.25 -6.12
N GLU A 40 10.53 13.28 -5.92
CA GLU A 40 11.32 12.05 -5.80
C GLU A 40 10.98 11.30 -4.51
N VAL A 41 10.87 12.02 -3.39
CA VAL A 41 10.46 11.45 -2.10
C VAL A 41 9.09 10.77 -2.22
N GLU A 42 8.10 11.43 -2.83
CA GLU A 42 6.77 10.86 -3.07
C GLU A 42 6.84 9.56 -3.89
N ARG A 43 7.63 9.57 -4.97
CA ARG A 43 7.79 8.40 -5.84
C ARG A 43 8.36 7.21 -5.09
N VAL A 44 9.37 7.43 -4.25
CA VAL A 44 9.96 6.38 -3.41
C VAL A 44 8.92 5.84 -2.44
N VAL A 45 8.19 6.70 -1.72
CA VAL A 45 7.18 6.25 -0.75
C VAL A 45 6.08 5.41 -1.41
N LEU A 46 5.62 5.80 -2.61
CA LEU A 46 4.62 5.03 -3.37
C LEU A 46 5.15 3.66 -3.83
N ARG A 47 6.37 3.61 -4.37
CA ARG A 47 7.02 2.36 -4.75
C ARG A 47 7.15 1.41 -3.56
N GLU A 48 7.59 1.92 -2.42
CA GLU A 48 7.71 1.13 -1.19
C GLU A 48 6.35 0.66 -0.69
N TRP A 49 5.28 1.46 -0.86
CA TRP A 49 3.91 1.05 -0.51
C TRP A 49 3.38 -0.07 -1.41
N GLU A 50 3.59 0.01 -2.72
CA GLU A 50 3.21 -1.06 -3.65
C GLU A 50 3.94 -2.37 -3.32
N ALA A 51 5.23 -2.28 -3.01
CA ALA A 51 6.03 -3.43 -2.58
C ALA A 51 5.58 -3.99 -1.22
N PHE A 52 5.26 -3.11 -0.27
CA PHE A 52 4.82 -3.49 1.08
C PHE A 52 3.44 -4.15 1.07
N SER A 53 2.50 -3.61 0.29
CA SER A 53 1.16 -4.17 0.19
C SER A 53 1.12 -5.44 -0.66
N ALA A 54 2.04 -5.60 -1.62
CA ALA A 54 2.05 -6.67 -2.62
C ALA A 54 0.69 -6.83 -3.34
N SER A 55 -0.13 -5.78 -3.38
CA SER A 55 -1.52 -5.89 -2.90
C SER A 55 -2.30 -7.07 -3.47
N ARG A 56 -2.29 -8.16 -2.69
CA ARG A 56 -3.23 -9.26 -2.81
C ARG A 56 -4.59 -8.82 -2.27
N PRO A 57 -5.70 -9.23 -2.91
CA PRO A 57 -7.03 -8.84 -2.46
C PRO A 57 -7.29 -9.34 -1.03
N LEU A 58 -7.74 -8.43 -0.15
CA LEU A 58 -8.15 -8.77 1.22
C LEU A 58 -9.55 -9.37 1.28
N VAL A 59 -10.38 -9.06 0.29
CA VAL A 59 -11.69 -9.67 0.10
C VAL A 59 -11.75 -10.15 -1.33
N VAL A 60 -12.07 -11.43 -1.49
CA VAL A 60 -12.29 -12.06 -2.80
C VAL A 60 -13.80 -12.34 -2.90
N PRO A 61 -14.50 -11.83 -3.93
CA PRO A 61 -15.91 -12.16 -4.14
C PRO A 61 -16.11 -13.65 -4.36
N VAL A 62 -17.20 -14.23 -3.84
CA VAL A 62 -17.50 -15.67 -3.94
C VAL A 62 -17.45 -16.18 -5.39
N GLY A 63 -17.98 -15.43 -6.37
CA GLY A 63 -17.90 -15.83 -7.78
C GLY A 63 -16.47 -15.88 -8.36
N VAL A 64 -15.51 -15.14 -7.77
CA VAL A 64 -14.07 -15.22 -8.15
C VAL A 64 -13.44 -16.49 -7.59
N GLU A 65 -13.87 -16.93 -6.42
CA GLU A 65 -13.49 -18.22 -5.85
C GLU A 65 -14.06 -19.39 -6.69
N GLU A 66 -15.35 -19.34 -7.03
CA GLU A 66 -16.02 -20.37 -7.84
C GLU A 66 -15.36 -20.55 -9.22
N GLY A 67 -15.12 -19.45 -9.94
CA GLY A 67 -14.43 -19.50 -11.24
C GLY A 67 -12.98 -19.97 -11.14
N ALA A 68 -12.28 -19.67 -10.04
CA ALA A 68 -10.94 -20.20 -9.81
C ALA A 68 -10.97 -21.72 -9.58
N ALA A 69 -12.00 -22.25 -8.91
CA ALA A 69 -12.18 -23.68 -8.67
C ALA A 69 -12.43 -24.45 -10.00
N GLU A 70 -13.34 -23.98 -10.85
CA GLU A 70 -13.64 -24.62 -12.15
C GLU A 70 -12.40 -24.74 -13.05
N MET A 71 -11.57 -23.70 -13.09
CA MET A 71 -10.35 -23.68 -13.90
C MET A 71 -9.29 -24.68 -13.41
N LEU A 72 -9.20 -24.86 -12.09
CA LEU A 72 -8.30 -25.83 -11.49
C LEU A 72 -8.77 -27.27 -11.75
N GLU A 73 -10.07 -27.50 -11.71
CA GLU A 73 -10.69 -28.78 -12.07
C GLU A 73 -10.50 -29.12 -13.55
N ALA A 74 -10.74 -28.17 -14.45
CA ALA A 74 -10.50 -28.31 -15.88
C ALA A 74 -9.02 -28.62 -16.18
N GLY A 75 -8.09 -27.91 -15.54
CA GLY A 75 -6.65 -28.10 -15.69
C GLY A 75 -6.09 -29.38 -15.03
N ALA A 76 -6.82 -29.98 -14.09
CA ALA A 76 -6.49 -31.27 -13.49
C ALA A 76 -6.96 -32.44 -14.38
N SER A 77 -8.12 -32.30 -15.03
CA SER A 77 -8.65 -33.27 -15.99
C SER A 77 -7.71 -33.48 -17.19
N THR A 78 -7.01 -32.44 -17.64
CA THR A 78 -6.03 -32.53 -18.74
C THR A 78 -4.72 -33.22 -18.36
N ARG A 79 -4.40 -33.34 -17.06
CA ARG A 79 -3.14 -33.94 -16.57
C ARG A 79 -3.24 -35.44 -16.27
N GLY A 80 -4.42 -36.04 -16.44
CA GLY A 80 -4.70 -37.45 -16.13
C GLY A 80 -4.97 -38.35 -17.34
N ARG A 81 -4.50 -37.99 -18.55
CA ARG A 81 -4.69 -38.79 -19.77
C ARG A 81 -3.39 -39.03 -20.53
#